data_AF-M1A2S4-F1
#
_entry.id   AF-M1A2S4-F1
#
_cell.length_a   1.000
_cell.length_b   1.000
_cell.length_c   1.000
_cell.angle_alpha   90.00
_cell.angle_beta   90.00
_cell.angle_gamma   90.00
#
_symmetry.space_group_name_H-M   'P 1'
#
loop_
_entity.id
_entity.type
_entity.pdbx_description
1 polymer ?
#
loop_
_entity_poly.entity_id
_entity_poly.type
_entity_poly.pdbx_seq_one_letter_code
_entity_poly.pdbx_strand_id
1 'polypeptide(L)'
;MTNEIGKALFSKAGELGVPVGFMCMKGLLLHLQEIEELCTEFPSTVVLLDHLAFCKPPKNDEERRGYSELLKLSRFPQVYVKFSALFRVSRNPYPYEDLSHVLPQLVSSYGAHRIMWGSDFPYVVAECGYKEAREAVSYLAKQGHLSSSATEWIMGKTIMQFFDGKWSSVAN
;
A
#
# COMPACT_ATOMS: atom_id res chain seq x y z
N MET A 1 -4.09 -6.67 17.52
CA MET A 1 -4.09 -5.24 17.94
C MET A 1 -5.40 -4.77 18.57
N THR A 2 -6.39 -5.65 18.80
CA THR A 2 -7.74 -5.26 19.25
C THR A 2 -7.99 -5.39 20.76
N ASN A 3 -6.94 -5.58 21.57
CA ASN A 3 -7.09 -5.43 23.01
C ASN A 3 -7.23 -3.95 23.42
N GLU A 4 -7.55 -3.69 24.69
CA GLU A 4 -7.78 -2.32 25.20
C GLU A 4 -6.63 -1.36 24.88
N ILE A 5 -5.38 -1.81 25.08
CA ILE A 5 -4.18 -1.00 24.83
C ILE A 5 -4.04 -0.70 23.33
N GLY A 6 -4.21 -1.71 22.47
CA GLY A 6 -4.07 -1.56 21.03
C GLY A 6 -5.14 -0.65 20.43
N LYS A 7 -6.39 -0.76 20.89
CA LYS A 7 -7.48 0.14 20.51
C LYS A 7 -7.22 1.58 20.98
N ALA A 8 -6.76 1.77 22.22
CA ALA A 8 -6.41 3.09 22.73
C ALA A 8 -5.29 3.75 21.92
N LEU A 9 -4.25 3.00 21.56
CA LEU A 9 -3.15 3.49 20.70
C LEU A 9 -3.66 3.87 19.30
N PHE A 10 -4.47 3.01 18.69
CA PHE A 10 -5.02 3.22 17.35
C PHE A 10 -5.93 4.45 17.31
N SER A 11 -6.87 4.54 18.26
CA SER A 11 -7.74 5.70 18.44
C SER A 11 -6.94 6.99 18.62
N LYS A 12 -5.89 6.96 19.46
CA LYS A 12 -5.06 8.14 19.70
C LYS A 12 -4.30 8.58 18.45
N ALA A 13 -3.85 7.65 17.61
CA ALA A 13 -3.22 7.97 16.34
C ALA A 13 -4.17 8.73 15.41
N GLY A 14 -5.44 8.31 15.34
CA GLY A 14 -6.48 9.02 14.60
C GLY A 14 -6.75 10.43 15.11
N GLU A 15 -6.84 10.62 16.43
CA GLU A 15 -6.98 11.95 17.04
C GLU A 15 -5.83 12.91 16.68
N LEU A 16 -4.62 12.37 16.54
CA LEU A 16 -3.41 13.13 16.24
C LEU A 16 -3.13 13.27 14.74
N GLY A 17 -3.95 12.66 13.87
CA GLY A 17 -3.71 12.64 12.42
C GLY A 17 -2.48 11.84 12.01
N VAL A 18 -2.03 10.89 12.83
CA VAL A 18 -0.86 10.04 12.55
C VAL A 18 -1.30 8.73 11.88
N PRO A 19 -0.85 8.41 10.66
CA PRO A 19 -1.18 7.16 10.02
C PRO A 19 -0.57 5.94 10.75
N VAL A 20 -1.31 4.84 10.78
CA VAL A 20 -0.86 3.57 11.36
C VAL A 20 -0.54 2.56 10.26
N GLY A 21 0.69 2.05 10.25
CA GLY A 21 1.13 1.00 9.32
C GLY A 21 0.78 -0.40 9.82
N PHE A 22 0.24 -1.24 8.94
CA PHE A 22 0.02 -2.66 9.19
C PHE A 22 0.93 -3.52 8.32
N MET A 23 1.89 -4.17 8.97
CA MET A 23 2.85 -5.08 8.36
C MET A 23 2.35 -6.53 8.49
N CYS A 24 1.65 -7.02 7.47
CA CYS A 24 1.08 -8.37 7.44
C CYS A 24 2.05 -9.42 6.88
N MET A 25 3.31 -9.46 7.34
CA MET A 25 4.39 -10.28 6.74
C MET A 25 4.06 -11.78 6.60
N LYS A 26 3.23 -12.31 7.51
CA LYS A 26 2.81 -13.72 7.52
C LYS A 26 1.47 -13.96 6.79
N GLY A 27 0.91 -12.95 6.16
CA GLY A 27 -0.33 -13.00 5.39
C GLY A 27 -1.45 -12.14 5.99
N LEU A 28 -2.16 -11.42 5.14
CA LEU A 28 -3.28 -10.55 5.50
C LEU A 28 -4.40 -11.29 6.25
N LEU A 29 -4.70 -12.53 5.86
CA LEU A 29 -5.84 -13.29 6.40
C LEU A 29 -5.75 -13.55 7.91
N LEU A 30 -4.54 -13.57 8.48
CA LEU A 30 -4.32 -13.72 9.92
C LEU A 30 -4.71 -12.48 10.72
N HIS A 31 -4.78 -11.31 10.06
CA HIS A 31 -5.00 -10.01 10.68
C HIS A 31 -6.29 -9.34 10.19
N LEU A 32 -6.94 -9.89 9.18
CA LEU A 32 -8.08 -9.26 8.50
C LEU A 32 -9.18 -8.86 9.47
N GLN A 33 -9.61 -9.77 10.35
CA GLN A 33 -10.67 -9.49 11.31
C GLN A 33 -10.30 -8.33 12.24
N GLU A 34 -9.07 -8.29 12.76
CA GLU A 34 -8.60 -7.21 13.62
C GLU A 34 -8.54 -5.87 12.87
N ILE A 35 -8.08 -5.89 11.61
CA ILE A 35 -8.00 -4.69 10.77
C ILE A 35 -9.40 -4.12 10.51
N GLU A 36 -10.36 -4.99 10.15
CA GLU A 36 -11.73 -4.57 9.89
C GLU A 36 -12.40 -4.01 11.15
N GLU A 37 -12.20 -4.65 12.30
CA GLU A 37 -12.71 -4.18 13.58
C GLU A 37 -12.19 -2.77 13.90
N LEU A 38 -10.87 -2.55 13.78
CA LEU A 38 -10.25 -1.24 14.02
C LEU A 38 -10.75 -0.17 13.03
N CYS A 39 -10.88 -0.52 11.75
CA CYS A 39 -11.37 0.41 10.72
C CYS A 39 -12.84 0.77 10.93
N THR A 40 -13.67 -0.17 11.40
CA THR A 40 -15.08 0.08 11.72
C THR A 40 -15.23 0.95 12.97
N GLU A 41 -14.47 0.67 14.03
CA GLU A 41 -14.59 1.36 15.32
C GLU A 41 -13.96 2.77 15.32
N PHE A 42 -12.84 2.95 14.60
CA PHE A 42 -12.08 4.20 14.57
C PHE A 42 -11.90 4.74 13.15
N PRO A 43 -12.98 5.21 12.50
CA PRO A 43 -12.96 5.61 11.09
C PRO A 43 -12.07 6.83 10.78
N SER A 44 -11.68 7.61 11.79
CA SER A 44 -10.76 8.75 11.65
C SER A 44 -9.28 8.35 11.57
N THR A 45 -8.93 7.10 11.88
CA THR A 45 -7.52 6.66 11.90
C THR A 45 -7.10 6.14 10.54
N VAL A 46 -6.15 6.83 9.91
CA VAL A 46 -5.60 6.41 8.61
C VAL A 46 -4.81 5.11 8.77
N VAL A 47 -5.06 4.16 7.88
CA VAL A 47 -4.36 2.86 7.82
C VAL A 47 -3.51 2.78 6.57
N LEU A 48 -2.25 2.40 6.73
CA LEU A 48 -1.34 2.08 5.63
C LEU A 48 -1.08 0.58 5.60
N LEU A 49 -1.61 -0.13 4.60
CA LEU A 49 -1.26 -1.52 4.36
C LEU A 49 0.14 -1.58 3.74
N ASP A 50 1.11 -2.03 4.53
CA ASP A 50 2.50 -2.09 4.10
C ASP A 50 2.70 -3.20 3.07
N HIS A 51 3.43 -2.89 1.99
CA HIS A 51 3.86 -3.85 0.96
C HIS A 51 2.71 -4.71 0.39
N LEU A 52 1.60 -4.08 0.00
CA LEU A 52 0.37 -4.76 -0.46
C LEU A 52 -0.18 -5.77 0.56
N ALA A 53 0.00 -5.51 1.86
CA ALA A 53 -0.29 -6.45 2.94
C ALA A 53 0.37 -7.84 2.74
N PHE A 54 1.52 -7.87 2.06
CA PHE A 54 2.23 -9.08 1.62
C PHE A 54 1.41 -10.04 0.74
N CYS A 55 0.33 -9.56 0.12
CA CYS A 55 -0.39 -10.34 -0.88
C CYS A 55 0.44 -10.40 -2.17
N LYS A 56 0.62 -11.62 -2.67
CA LYS A 56 1.30 -11.90 -3.95
C LYS A 56 0.26 -12.11 -5.05
N PRO A 57 0.63 -11.99 -6.34
CA PRO A 57 -0.23 -12.46 -7.44
C PRO A 57 -0.70 -13.89 -7.17
N PRO A 58 -2.01 -14.19 -7.21
CA PRO A 58 -2.50 -15.46 -6.68
C PRO A 58 -2.15 -16.66 -7.59
N LYS A 59 -1.62 -17.72 -7.00
CA LYS A 59 -1.36 -19.03 -7.65
C LYS A 59 -2.20 -20.17 -7.06
N ASN A 60 -2.82 -19.96 -5.91
CA ASN A 60 -3.71 -20.92 -5.25
C ASN A 60 -4.93 -20.20 -4.64
N ASP A 61 -5.85 -20.98 -4.07
CA ASP A 61 -7.11 -20.44 -3.53
C ASP A 61 -6.92 -19.57 -2.29
N GLU A 62 -5.94 -19.88 -1.44
CA GLU A 62 -5.64 -19.09 -0.25
C GLU A 62 -5.12 -17.70 -0.62
N GLU A 63 -4.15 -17.63 -1.55
CA GLU A 63 -3.64 -16.38 -2.08
C GLU A 63 -4.72 -15.59 -2.83
N ARG A 64 -5.60 -16.28 -3.58
CA ARG A 64 -6.74 -15.65 -4.25
C ARG A 64 -7.70 -15.05 -3.23
N ARG A 65 -7.96 -15.74 -2.12
CA ARG A 65 -8.76 -15.22 -1.01
C ARG A 65 -8.09 -14.00 -0.39
N GLY A 66 -6.83 -14.11 0.00
CA GLY A 66 -6.08 -13.00 0.61
C GLY A 66 -6.03 -11.76 -0.29
N TYR A 67 -5.77 -11.94 -1.58
CA TYR A 67 -5.77 -10.86 -2.56
C TYR A 67 -7.16 -10.26 -2.78
N SER A 68 -8.21 -11.08 -2.80
CA SER A 68 -9.59 -10.58 -2.86
C SER A 68 -9.94 -9.75 -1.62
N GLU A 69 -9.51 -10.18 -0.43
CA GLU A 69 -9.75 -9.43 0.81
C GLU A 69 -8.95 -8.12 0.85
N LEU A 70 -7.71 -8.11 0.32
CA LEU A 70 -6.98 -6.87 0.10
C LEU A 70 -7.81 -5.90 -0.72
N LEU A 71 -8.33 -6.29 -1.89
CA LEU A 71 -9.15 -5.38 -2.70
C LEU A 71 -10.44 -4.93 -1.98
N LYS A 72 -11.09 -5.82 -1.21
CA LYS A 72 -12.31 -5.50 -0.46
C LYS A 72 -12.07 -4.52 0.70
N LEU A 73 -10.86 -4.41 1.23
CA LEU A 73 -10.54 -3.40 2.25
C LEU A 73 -10.65 -1.97 1.71
N SER A 74 -10.72 -1.77 0.39
CA SER A 74 -10.93 -0.44 -0.21
C SER A 74 -12.27 0.21 0.13
N ARG A 75 -13.23 -0.57 0.66
CA ARG A 75 -14.51 -0.09 1.20
C ARG A 75 -14.34 0.83 2.41
N PHE A 76 -13.21 0.74 3.11
CA PHE A 76 -12.83 1.63 4.20
C PHE A 76 -12.08 2.83 3.59
N PRO A 77 -12.67 4.04 3.58
CA PRO A 77 -12.08 5.20 2.91
C PRO A 77 -10.74 5.64 3.50
N GLN A 78 -10.47 5.28 4.77
CA GLN A 78 -9.25 5.58 5.49
C GLN A 78 -8.11 4.56 5.26
N VAL A 79 -8.34 3.52 4.45
CA VAL A 79 -7.33 2.50 4.14
C VAL A 79 -6.61 2.84 2.84
N TYR A 80 -5.29 2.92 2.95
CA TYR A 80 -4.34 3.18 1.87
C TYR A 80 -3.40 1.97 1.70
N VAL A 81 -2.82 1.83 0.51
CA VAL A 81 -1.91 0.73 0.18
C VAL A 81 -0.54 1.27 -0.20
N LYS A 82 0.52 0.73 0.42
CA LYS A 82 1.88 0.97 -0.05
C LYS A 82 2.23 -0.03 -1.15
N PHE A 83 2.27 0.44 -2.39
CA PHE A 83 2.82 -0.30 -3.54
C PHE A 83 4.36 -0.24 -3.48
N SER A 84 4.92 -1.06 -2.62
CA SER A 84 6.31 -0.96 -2.13
C SER A 84 6.90 -2.34 -1.91
N ALA A 85 8.23 -2.42 -1.76
CA ALA A 85 8.96 -3.67 -1.59
C ALA A 85 8.57 -4.74 -2.64
N LEU A 86 8.50 -4.35 -3.91
CA LEU A 86 7.96 -5.20 -4.98
C LEU A 86 8.69 -6.56 -5.07
N PHE A 87 9.99 -6.59 -4.78
CA PHE A 87 10.81 -7.81 -4.68
C PHE A 87 10.30 -8.83 -3.65
N ARG A 88 9.53 -8.41 -2.62
CA ARG A 88 8.95 -9.32 -1.61
C ARG A 88 7.67 -9.99 -2.07
N VAL A 89 6.91 -9.32 -2.94
CA VAL A 89 5.55 -9.74 -3.34
C VAL A 89 5.47 -10.28 -4.76
N SER A 90 6.39 -9.87 -5.63
CA SER A 90 6.57 -10.44 -6.96
C SER A 90 7.24 -11.82 -6.88
N ARG A 91 6.98 -12.65 -7.88
CA ARG A 91 7.71 -13.90 -8.13
C ARG A 91 8.61 -13.81 -9.34
N ASN A 92 8.57 -12.69 -10.05
CA ASN A 92 9.42 -12.44 -11.20
C ASN A 92 10.61 -11.56 -10.75
N PRO A 93 11.78 -11.68 -11.39
CA PRO A 93 12.83 -10.69 -11.20
C PRO A 93 12.36 -9.32 -11.69
N TYR A 94 13.12 -8.27 -11.37
CA TYR A 94 12.94 -6.93 -11.97
C TYR A 94 12.69 -7.04 -13.49
N PRO A 95 11.65 -6.38 -14.06
CA PRO A 95 10.84 -5.31 -13.47
C PRO A 95 9.54 -5.78 -12.77
N TYR A 96 9.48 -7.03 -12.29
CA TYR A 96 8.35 -7.58 -11.53
C TYR A 96 7.06 -7.71 -12.36
N GLU A 97 7.18 -8.22 -13.59
CA GLU A 97 6.11 -8.27 -14.61
C GLU A 97 4.77 -8.84 -14.13
N ASP A 98 4.80 -9.78 -13.18
CA ASP A 98 3.60 -10.40 -12.61
C ASP A 98 2.77 -9.42 -11.77
N LEU A 99 3.25 -8.21 -11.50
CA LEU A 99 2.49 -7.13 -10.86
C LEU A 99 1.79 -6.19 -11.85
N SER A 100 1.97 -6.38 -13.17
CA SER A 100 1.38 -5.52 -14.22
C SER A 100 -0.14 -5.47 -14.18
N HIS A 101 -0.79 -6.56 -13.75
CA HIS A 101 -2.25 -6.62 -13.54
C HIS A 101 -2.67 -6.26 -12.11
N VAL A 102 -1.75 -6.32 -11.15
CA VAL A 102 -2.03 -6.00 -9.74
C VAL A 102 -2.23 -4.50 -9.56
N LEU A 103 -1.32 -3.69 -10.09
CA LEU A 103 -1.39 -2.24 -9.95
C LEU A 103 -2.70 -1.62 -10.48
N PRO A 104 -3.19 -1.94 -11.70
CA PRO A 104 -4.47 -1.41 -12.17
C PRO A 104 -5.66 -1.90 -11.35
N GLN A 105 -5.65 -3.13 -10.83
CA GLN A 105 -6.71 -3.61 -9.95
C GLN A 105 -6.76 -2.83 -8.63
N LEU A 106 -5.59 -2.57 -8.02
CA LEU A 106 -5.51 -1.70 -6.86
C LEU A 106 -6.07 -0.30 -7.18
N VAL A 107 -5.68 0.28 -8.31
CA VAL A 107 -6.19 1.60 -8.74
C VAL A 107 -7.69 1.58 -8.96
N SER A 108 -8.26 0.53 -9.54
CA SER A 108 -9.72 0.39 -9.70
C SER A 108 -10.46 0.28 -8.37
N SER A 109 -9.89 -0.41 -7.37
CA SER A 109 -10.53 -0.61 -6.06
C SER A 109 -10.37 0.58 -5.12
N TYR A 110 -9.18 1.18 -5.06
CA TYR A 110 -8.81 2.22 -4.11
C TYR A 110 -8.81 3.62 -4.69
N GLY A 111 -8.67 3.75 -6.02
CA GLY A 111 -8.26 4.99 -6.65
C GLY A 111 -6.76 5.25 -6.45
N ALA A 112 -6.11 5.84 -7.45
CA ALA A 112 -4.68 6.14 -7.39
C ALA A 112 -4.31 7.04 -6.20
N HIS A 113 -5.23 7.90 -5.76
CA HIS A 113 -5.05 8.80 -4.61
C HIS A 113 -4.93 8.07 -3.26
N ARG A 114 -5.21 6.76 -3.17
CA ARG A 114 -5.00 5.94 -1.96
C ARG A 114 -3.88 4.90 -2.09
N ILE A 115 -3.04 5.02 -3.12
CA ILE A 115 -1.90 4.13 -3.35
C ILE A 115 -0.64 4.98 -3.33
N MET A 116 0.40 4.50 -2.66
CA MET A 116 1.68 5.21 -2.57
C MET A 116 2.87 4.28 -2.77
N TRP A 117 3.88 4.77 -3.48
CA TRP A 117 5.13 4.06 -3.66
C TRP A 117 6.06 4.19 -2.45
N GLY A 118 6.87 3.16 -2.24
CA GLY A 118 8.02 3.18 -1.33
C GLY A 118 9.04 2.13 -1.74
N SER A 119 10.33 2.42 -1.58
CA SER A 119 11.39 1.52 -2.05
C SER A 119 11.64 0.32 -1.15
N ASP A 120 11.40 0.44 0.16
CA ASP A 120 11.87 -0.50 1.20
C ASP A 120 13.41 -0.52 1.34
N PHE A 121 14.05 0.65 1.19
CA PHE A 121 15.45 0.84 1.60
C PHE A 121 15.62 0.55 3.11
N PRO A 122 16.68 -0.16 3.53
CA PRO A 122 17.85 -0.56 2.75
C PRO A 122 17.73 -1.90 2.01
N TYR A 123 16.66 -2.67 2.22
CA TYR A 123 16.55 -4.04 1.69
C TYR A 123 16.57 -4.10 0.16
N VAL A 124 15.96 -3.10 -0.50
CA VAL A 124 15.95 -2.99 -1.97
C VAL A 124 17.34 -2.94 -2.61
N VAL A 125 18.38 -2.57 -1.86
CA VAL A 125 19.76 -2.45 -2.36
C VAL A 125 20.32 -3.82 -2.76
N ALA A 126 19.99 -4.88 -2.02
CA ALA A 126 20.45 -6.24 -2.34
C ALA A 126 19.67 -6.89 -3.49
N GLU A 127 18.61 -6.23 -3.97
CA GLU A 127 17.68 -6.72 -4.98
C GLU A 127 17.96 -6.03 -6.32
N CYS A 128 17.07 -5.16 -6.78
CA CYS A 128 17.27 -4.40 -8.01
C CYS A 128 17.98 -3.05 -7.79
N GLY A 129 18.08 -2.56 -6.56
CA GLY A 129 18.54 -1.19 -6.26
C GLY A 129 17.41 -0.15 -6.27
N TYR A 130 17.71 1.03 -5.72
CA TYR A 130 16.72 2.10 -5.53
C TYR A 130 16.20 2.69 -6.85
N LYS A 131 17.09 2.89 -7.83
CA LYS A 131 16.75 3.48 -9.12
C LYS A 131 15.78 2.58 -9.89
N GLU A 132 16.14 1.31 -10.03
CA GLU A 132 15.35 0.27 -10.68
C GLU A 132 14.02 0.05 -9.96
N ALA A 133 13.99 0.06 -8.63
CA ALA A 133 12.74 -0.07 -7.88
C ALA A 133 11.75 1.09 -8.15
N ARG A 134 12.27 2.30 -8.37
CA ARG A 134 11.46 3.45 -8.78
C ARG A 134 10.96 3.29 -10.22
N GLU A 135 11.85 2.89 -11.14
CA GLU A 135 11.55 2.71 -12.56
C GLU A 135 10.56 1.56 -12.81
N ALA A 136 10.58 0.52 -11.99
CA ALA A 136 9.64 -0.60 -12.05
C ALA A 136 8.19 -0.12 -11.93
N VAL A 137 7.88 0.87 -11.09
CA VAL A 137 6.50 1.37 -10.98
C VAL A 137 6.04 2.06 -12.26
N SER A 138 6.90 2.88 -12.88
CA SER A 138 6.58 3.51 -14.16
C SER A 138 6.39 2.48 -15.26
N TYR A 139 7.22 1.43 -15.27
CA TYR A 139 7.08 0.30 -16.19
C TYR A 139 5.73 -0.41 -15.99
N LEU A 140 5.39 -0.80 -14.76
CA LEU A 140 4.15 -1.52 -14.44
C LEU A 140 2.91 -0.67 -14.70
N ALA A 141 2.94 0.63 -14.40
CA ALA A 141 1.86 1.56 -14.71
C ALA A 141 1.59 1.64 -16.22
N LYS A 142 2.66 1.65 -17.04
CA LYS A 142 2.55 1.61 -18.50
C LYS A 142 1.95 0.29 -18.99
N GLN A 143 2.41 -0.85 -18.48
CA GLN A 143 1.83 -2.16 -18.84
C GLN A 143 0.36 -2.29 -18.43
N GLY A 144 0.02 -1.72 -17.26
CA GLY A 144 -1.36 -1.65 -16.75
C GLY A 144 -2.23 -0.58 -17.40
N HIS A 145 -1.73 0.13 -18.42
CA HIS A 145 -2.44 1.21 -19.13
C HIS A 145 -2.97 2.33 -18.21
N LEU A 146 -2.24 2.62 -17.13
CA LEU A 146 -2.58 3.71 -16.22
C LEU A 146 -2.23 5.08 -16.81
N SER A 147 -3.03 6.08 -16.47
CA SER A 147 -2.76 7.46 -16.89
C SER A 147 -1.51 8.02 -16.19
N SER A 148 -0.91 9.05 -16.79
CA SER A 148 0.17 9.82 -16.15
C SER A 148 -0.27 10.40 -14.80
N SER A 149 -1.48 10.95 -14.72
CA SER A 149 -2.07 11.48 -13.48
C SER A 149 -2.16 10.41 -12.38
N ALA A 150 -2.63 9.20 -12.70
CA ALA A 150 -2.65 8.08 -11.75
C ALA A 150 -1.24 7.73 -11.25
N THR A 151 -0.25 7.74 -12.15
CA THR A 151 1.15 7.47 -11.81
C THR A 151 1.73 8.55 -10.89
N GLU A 152 1.43 9.83 -11.12
CA GLU A 152 1.85 10.94 -10.25
C GLU A 152 1.29 10.83 -8.83
N TRP A 153 0.04 10.36 -8.69
CA TRP A 153 -0.56 10.07 -7.40
C TRP A 153 0.24 9.01 -6.63
N ILE A 154 0.48 7.87 -7.28
CA ILE A 154 1.22 6.74 -6.72
C ILE A 154 2.64 7.16 -6.34
N MET A 155 3.32 7.94 -7.19
CA MET A 155 4.74 8.27 -7.02
C MET A 155 5.00 9.40 -6.01
N GLY A 156 3.98 10.07 -5.48
CA GLY A 156 4.21 11.08 -4.45
C GLY A 156 3.00 11.87 -3.97
N LYS A 157 2.03 12.21 -4.84
CA LYS A 157 0.93 13.10 -4.41
C LYS A 157 0.08 12.49 -3.29
N THR A 158 -0.07 11.17 -3.26
CA THR A 158 -0.81 10.50 -2.18
C THR A 158 -0.14 10.68 -0.83
N ILE A 159 1.17 10.43 -0.72
CA ILE A 159 1.85 10.55 0.58
C ILE A 159 1.91 12.01 1.05
N MET A 160 1.96 12.98 0.11
CA MET A 160 1.95 14.41 0.44
C MET A 160 0.66 14.85 1.15
N GLN A 161 -0.47 14.14 0.98
CA GLN A 161 -1.72 14.44 1.72
C GLN A 161 -1.56 14.33 3.23
N PHE A 162 -0.58 13.58 3.72
CA PHE A 162 -0.32 13.39 5.16
C PHE A 162 0.73 14.34 5.72
N PHE A 163 1.40 15.11 4.85
CA PHE A 163 2.50 15.99 5.22
C PHE A 163 2.22 17.40 4.70
N ASP A 164 1.20 18.04 5.25
CA ASP A 164 0.81 19.42 4.91
C ASP A 164 2.04 20.36 4.97
N GLY A 165 2.39 20.92 3.81
CA GLY A 165 3.25 22.10 3.68
C GLY A 165 4.75 21.93 3.94
N LYS A 166 5.27 20.71 4.19
CA LYS A 166 6.71 20.52 4.53
C LYS A 166 7.60 20.00 3.41
N TRP A 167 7.02 19.50 2.31
CA TRP A 167 7.76 18.88 1.21
C TRP A 167 7.50 19.53 -0.16
N SER A 168 6.61 20.52 -0.22
CA SER A 168 6.52 21.42 -1.38
C SER A 168 7.69 22.40 -1.29
N SER A 169 8.81 22.08 -1.96
CA SER A 169 9.73 23.13 -2.34
C SER A 169 8.93 24.11 -3.20
N VAL A 170 8.70 25.31 -2.68
CA VAL A 170 8.44 26.46 -3.54
C VAL A 170 9.69 26.54 -4.42
N ALA A 171 9.58 26.05 -5.65
CA ALA A 171 10.49 26.47 -6.70
C ALA A 171 10.16 27.94 -6.94
N ASN A 172 10.88 28.82 -6.25
CA ASN A 172 11.11 30.19 -6.69
C ASN A 172 12.42 30.19 -7.47
#